data_AF-A0AAQ3NU28-F1
#
_entry.id   AF-A0AAQ3NU28-F1
#
_cell.length_a   1.000
_cell.length_b   1.000
_cell.length_c   1.000
_cell.angle_alpha   90.00
_cell.angle_beta   90.00
_cell.angle_gamma   90.00
#
_symmetry.space_group_name_H-M   'P 1'
#
loop_
_entity.id
_entity.type
_entity.pdbx_description
1 polymer ?
#
loop_
_entity_poly.entity_id
_entity_poly.type
_entity_poly.pdbx_seq_one_letter_code
_entity_poly.pdbx_strand_id
1 'polypeptide(L)'
;MALAVVGGALLSAFLDVLFDRLASPELVSLIRGKKPDKLLQKVENQLIVLRVVLADAENRQITDFNVKKWLDVLRDIVYEVDDLLDEVSTKATTRKEVSNSFSHIFNMKRIVSINKLEDIAERLDDILKQKESLNLKEIPVESNQPRKNQPTSLEDRYGMYGRDKDKDTIMKLVSEDNTVGQEVSVIPIIGMGGVGKTTLARSVYNDGKLKQI
;
A
#
# COMPACT_ATOMS: atom_id res chain seq x y z
N MET A 1 14.55 1.66 -17.98
CA MET A 1 14.67 0.78 -16.81
C MET A 1 13.33 0.71 -16.11
N ALA A 2 12.96 -0.49 -15.68
CA ALA A 2 11.61 -0.91 -15.33
C ALA A 2 10.89 0.03 -14.34
N LEU A 3 9.56 0.12 -14.51
CA LEU A 3 8.66 0.69 -13.51
C LEU A 3 8.97 0.06 -12.14
N ALA A 4 9.60 0.81 -11.24
CA ALA A 4 9.38 0.59 -9.82
C ALA A 4 7.94 1.04 -9.57
N VAL A 5 7.02 0.09 -9.76
CA VAL A 5 5.62 0.20 -9.39
C VAL A 5 5.59 0.70 -7.94
N VAL A 6 4.77 1.72 -7.70
CA VAL A 6 4.33 2.13 -6.36
C VAL A 6 3.45 0.99 -5.81
N GLY A 7 4.05 -0.18 -5.64
CA GLY A 7 3.44 -1.42 -5.15
C GLY A 7 4.07 -1.84 -3.83
N GLY A 8 4.93 -0.98 -3.26
CA GLY A 8 5.53 -1.20 -1.96
C GLY A 8 4.48 -1.11 -0.86
N ALA A 9 3.92 0.08 -0.63
CA ALA A 9 3.17 0.43 0.58
C ALA A 9 1.83 -0.30 0.86
N LEU A 10 1.50 -1.37 0.15
CA LEU A 10 0.24 -2.09 0.36
C LEU A 10 0.18 -2.76 1.73
N LEU A 11 1.24 -3.45 2.15
CA LEU A 11 1.23 -4.16 3.43
C LEU A 11 1.41 -3.18 4.59
N SER A 12 2.26 -2.17 4.44
CA SER A 12 2.42 -1.13 5.47
C SER A 12 1.13 -0.37 5.76
N ALA A 13 0.37 0.01 4.73
CA ALA A 13 -0.92 0.67 4.93
C ALA A 13 -1.96 -0.28 5.54
N PHE A 14 -1.90 -1.56 5.20
CA PHE A 14 -2.79 -2.57 5.77
C PHE A 14 -2.53 -2.81 7.26
N LEU A 15 -1.26 -2.78 7.70
CA LEU A 15 -0.91 -2.91 9.12
C LEU A 15 -1.52 -1.78 9.97
N ASP A 16 -1.63 -0.56 9.44
CA ASP A 16 -2.26 0.56 10.16
C ASP A 16 -3.74 0.26 10.46
N VAL A 17 -4.47 -0.29 9.49
CA VAL A 17 -5.87 -0.74 9.67
C VAL A 17 -5.96 -1.88 10.69
N LEU A 18 -5.00 -2.80 10.67
CA LEU A 18 -4.95 -3.90 11.61
C LEU A 18 -4.68 -3.46 13.05
N PHE A 19 -3.81 -2.47 13.28
CA PHE A 19 -3.58 -1.95 14.62
C PHE A 19 -4.83 -1.35 15.23
N ASP A 20 -5.59 -0.58 14.46
CA ASP A 20 -6.87 -0.01 14.93
C ASP A 20 -7.86 -1.12 15.31
N ARG A 21 -7.91 -2.20 14.53
CA ARG A 21 -8.77 -3.35 14.81
C ARG A 21 -8.28 -4.13 16.03
N LEU A 22 -6.98 -4.41 16.15
CA LEU A 22 -6.35 -5.10 17.29
C LEU A 22 -6.54 -4.37 18.62
N ALA A 23 -6.63 -3.04 18.59
CA ALA A 23 -6.92 -2.22 19.76
C ALA A 23 -8.41 -2.26 20.19
N SER A 24 -9.28 -2.95 19.44
CA SER A 24 -10.71 -3.03 19.76
C SER A 24 -10.97 -3.78 21.07
N PRO A 25 -11.69 -3.19 22.03
CA PRO A 25 -12.02 -3.83 23.31
C PRO A 25 -12.92 -5.06 23.16
N GLU A 26 -13.61 -5.20 22.02
CA GLU A 26 -14.45 -6.35 21.74
C GLU A 26 -13.62 -7.64 21.58
N LEU A 27 -12.37 -7.53 21.10
CA LEU A 27 -11.47 -8.66 20.88
C LEU A 27 -11.15 -9.43 22.16
N VAL A 28 -10.72 -8.69 23.17
CA VAL A 28 -10.38 -9.23 24.50
C VAL A 28 -11.57 -9.99 25.09
N SER A 29 -12.77 -9.43 24.95
CA SER A 29 -13.98 -9.99 25.56
C SER A 29 -14.50 -11.28 24.88
N LEU A 30 -14.12 -11.50 23.61
CA LEU A 30 -14.67 -12.57 22.77
C LEU A 30 -13.68 -13.72 22.50
N ILE A 31 -12.42 -13.59 22.94
CA ILE A 31 -11.42 -14.67 22.90
C ILE A 31 -11.41 -15.38 24.26
N ARG A 32 -11.55 -16.72 24.27
CA ARG A 32 -11.48 -17.54 25.50
C ARG A 32 -10.19 -18.33 25.50
N GLY A 33 -9.45 -18.17 26.59
CA GLY A 33 -8.20 -18.88 26.85
C GLY A 33 -7.48 -18.26 28.02
N LYS A 34 -6.28 -18.76 28.34
CA LYS A 34 -5.47 -18.16 29.40
C LYS A 34 -4.81 -16.88 28.87
N LYS A 35 -5.18 -15.72 29.42
CA LYS A 35 -4.54 -14.41 29.18
C LYS A 35 -4.51 -13.98 27.69
N PRO A 36 -5.67 -13.90 27.01
CA PRO A 36 -5.74 -13.47 25.61
C PRO A 36 -5.12 -12.08 25.38
N ASP A 37 -5.26 -11.18 26.35
CA ASP A 37 -4.70 -9.81 26.30
C ASP A 37 -3.19 -9.81 26.09
N LYS A 38 -2.48 -10.69 26.81
CA LYS A 38 -1.02 -10.78 26.69
C LYS A 38 -0.59 -11.30 25.33
N LEU A 39 -1.38 -12.20 24.76
CA LEU A 39 -1.08 -12.80 23.47
C LEU A 39 -1.39 -11.84 22.32
N LEU A 40 -2.52 -11.11 22.40
CA LEU A 40 -2.83 -10.01 21.48
C LEU A 40 -1.75 -8.93 21.52
N GLN A 41 -1.34 -8.51 22.72
CA GLN A 41 -0.25 -7.55 22.90
C GLN A 41 1.07 -8.07 22.35
N LYS A 42 1.33 -9.38 22.42
CA LYS A 42 2.50 -10.00 21.80
C LYS A 42 2.45 -9.86 20.28
N VAL A 43 1.33 -10.23 19.65
CA VAL A 43 1.14 -10.12 18.20
C VAL A 43 1.27 -8.66 17.74
N GLU A 44 0.64 -7.72 18.46
CA GLU A 44 0.75 -6.29 18.18
C GLU A 44 2.21 -5.81 18.21
N ASN A 45 2.95 -6.14 19.26
CA ASN A 45 4.37 -5.78 19.37
C ASN A 45 5.22 -6.39 18.24
N GLN A 46 4.94 -7.63 17.84
CA GLN A 46 5.64 -8.28 16.72
C GLN A 46 5.38 -7.53 15.41
N LEU A 47 4.13 -7.15 15.14
CA LEU A 47 3.74 -6.38 13.96
C LEU A 47 4.37 -4.97 13.97
N ILE A 48 4.49 -4.32 15.14
CA ILE A 48 5.19 -3.03 15.28
C ILE A 48 6.66 -3.17 14.83
N VAL A 49 7.36 -4.20 15.28
CA VAL A 49 8.77 -4.44 14.90
C VAL A 49 8.88 -4.70 13.40
N LEU A 50 7.94 -5.44 12.81
CA LEU A 50 7.91 -5.73 11.38
C LEU A 50 7.63 -4.48 10.54
N ARG A 51 6.75 -3.58 11.01
CA ARG A 51 6.44 -2.31 10.32
C ARG A 51 7.69 -1.48 10.05
N VAL A 52 8.67 -1.49 10.96
CA VAL A 52 9.90 -0.69 10.83
C VAL A 52 10.76 -1.13 9.64
N VAL A 53 10.77 -2.43 9.32
CA VAL A 53 11.55 -2.99 8.21
C VAL A 53 10.76 -3.14 6.92
N LEU A 54 9.45 -2.91 6.98
CA LEU A 54 8.55 -3.25 5.90
C LEU A 54 8.81 -2.40 4.66
N ALA A 55 9.14 -1.11 4.84
CA ALA A 55 9.50 -0.23 3.72
C ALA A 55 10.75 -0.72 2.96
N ASP A 56 11.78 -1.22 3.65
CA ASP A 56 12.97 -1.79 3.00
C ASP A 56 12.61 -3.06 2.25
N ALA A 57 11.87 -3.95 2.91
CA ALA A 57 11.45 -5.21 2.34
C ALA A 57 10.61 -4.99 1.06
N GLU A 58 9.61 -4.10 1.12
CA GLU A 58 8.70 -3.78 0.03
C GLU A 58 9.42 -3.15 -1.17
N ASN A 59 10.48 -2.39 -0.94
CA ASN A 59 11.33 -1.83 -2.01
C ASN A 59 12.25 -2.90 -2.61
N ARG A 60 12.80 -3.79 -1.78
CA ARG A 60 13.70 -4.88 -2.19
C ARG A 60 12.98 -6.07 -2.80
N GLN A 61 11.66 -6.22 -2.64
CA GLN A 61 10.89 -7.37 -3.17
C GLN A 61 11.01 -7.53 -4.71
N ILE A 62 11.32 -6.44 -5.41
CA ILE A 62 11.46 -6.44 -6.87
C ILE A 62 12.82 -7.02 -7.29
N THR A 63 13.85 -6.83 -6.46
CA THR A 63 15.25 -7.17 -6.79
C THR A 63 15.77 -8.38 -6.05
N ASP A 64 15.22 -8.70 -4.87
CA ASP A 64 15.67 -9.77 -3.98
C ASP A 64 14.54 -10.80 -3.77
N PHE A 65 14.74 -12.00 -4.35
CA PHE A 65 13.77 -13.08 -4.28
C PHE A 65 13.56 -13.61 -2.86
N ASN A 66 14.59 -13.61 -2.02
CA ASN A 66 14.48 -14.09 -0.65
C ASN A 66 13.63 -13.13 0.19
N VAL A 67 13.83 -11.83 0.01
CA VAL A 67 13.00 -10.79 0.63
C VAL A 67 11.56 -10.87 0.13
N LYS A 68 11.34 -11.10 -1.17
CA LYS A 68 9.99 -11.30 -1.71
C LYS A 68 9.30 -12.50 -1.05
N LYS A 69 9.97 -13.65 -0.98
CA LYS A 69 9.40 -14.85 -0.34
C LYS A 69 9.08 -14.61 1.13
N TRP A 70 9.97 -13.93 1.86
CA TRP A 70 9.74 -13.55 3.26
C TRP A 70 8.52 -12.63 3.41
N LEU A 71 8.37 -11.64 2.52
CA LEU A 71 7.20 -10.75 2.50
C LEU A 71 5.90 -11.48 2.15
N ASP A 72 5.93 -12.44 1.23
CA ASP A 72 4.75 -13.21 0.87
C ASP A 72 4.29 -14.06 2.08
N VAL A 73 5.21 -14.68 2.82
CA VAL A 73 4.86 -15.41 4.06
C VAL A 73 4.35 -14.47 5.15
N LEU A 74 4.97 -13.30 5.32
CA LEU A 74 4.47 -12.29 6.26
C LEU A 74 3.04 -11.87 5.90
N ARG A 75 2.76 -11.65 4.61
CA ARG A 75 1.43 -11.27 4.12
C ARG A 75 0.38 -12.34 4.46
N ASP A 76 0.70 -13.61 4.24
CA ASP A 76 -0.20 -14.72 4.58
C ASP A 76 -0.55 -14.70 6.07
N ILE A 77 0.45 -14.55 6.95
CA ILE A 77 0.23 -14.49 8.41
C ILE A 77 -0.62 -13.27 8.80
N VAL A 78 -0.36 -12.13 8.18
CA VAL A 78 -1.08 -10.88 8.44
C VAL A 78 -2.54 -10.97 7.98
N TYR A 79 -2.84 -11.69 6.90
CA TYR A 79 -4.23 -11.98 6.51
C TYR A 79 -4.91 -12.97 7.45
N GLU A 80 -4.19 -13.95 7.98
CA GLU A 80 -4.76 -14.82 9.02
C GLU A 80 -5.10 -14.04 10.31
N VAL A 81 -4.32 -13.00 10.65
CA VAL A 81 -4.68 -12.06 11.72
C VAL A 81 -5.99 -11.35 11.38
N ASP A 82 -6.12 -10.79 10.19
CA ASP A 82 -7.36 -10.09 9.77
C ASP A 82 -8.58 -11.02 9.80
N ASP A 83 -8.45 -12.24 9.31
CA ASP A 83 -9.50 -13.27 9.35
C ASP A 83 -9.96 -13.55 10.80
N LEU A 84 -9.04 -13.58 11.76
CA LEU A 84 -9.40 -13.71 13.18
C LEU A 84 -10.16 -12.48 13.70
N LEU A 85 -9.72 -11.28 13.32
CA LEU A 85 -10.37 -10.04 13.73
C LEU A 85 -11.79 -9.94 13.15
N ASP A 86 -11.98 -10.36 11.90
CA ASP A 86 -13.28 -10.44 11.24
C ASP A 86 -14.17 -11.52 11.88
N GLU A 87 -13.61 -12.68 12.27
CA GLU A 87 -14.33 -13.74 12.99
C GLU A 87 -14.85 -13.20 14.34
N VAL A 88 -14.04 -12.43 15.07
CA VAL A 88 -14.47 -11.80 16.32
C VAL A 88 -15.53 -10.74 16.07
N SER A 89 -15.32 -9.83 15.11
CA SER A 89 -16.23 -8.73 14.79
C SER A 89 -17.61 -9.23 14.36
N THR A 90 -17.63 -10.30 13.55
CA THR A 90 -18.87 -10.96 13.12
C THR A 90 -19.63 -11.54 14.32
N LYS A 91 -18.91 -12.17 15.26
CA LYS A 91 -19.51 -12.72 16.49
C LYS A 91 -20.00 -11.64 17.45
N ALA A 92 -19.28 -10.52 17.57
CA ALA A 92 -19.68 -9.37 18.36
C ALA A 92 -21.04 -8.81 17.89
N THR A 93 -21.18 -8.60 16.58
CA THR A 93 -22.41 -8.12 15.96
C THR A 93 -23.57 -9.11 16.13
N THR A 94 -23.32 -10.40 15.85
CA THR A 94 -24.33 -11.46 16.03
C THR A 94 -24.81 -11.55 17.48
N ARG A 95 -23.93 -11.34 18.47
CA ARG A 95 -24.32 -11.32 19.89
C ARG A 95 -25.22 -10.14 20.21
N LYS A 96 -24.94 -8.95 19.66
CA LYS A 96 -25.77 -7.74 19.86
C LYS A 96 -27.17 -7.92 19.25
N GLU A 97 -27.27 -8.51 18.05
CA GLU A 97 -28.57 -8.71 17.38
C GLU A 97 -29.41 -9.83 18.00
N VAL A 98 -28.81 -10.99 18.32
CA VAL A 98 -29.54 -12.19 18.79
C VAL A 98 -29.88 -12.13 20.29
N SER A 99 -29.22 -11.25 21.05
CA SER A 99 -29.52 -10.97 22.47
C SER A 99 -30.97 -10.50 22.69
N ASN A 100 -31.66 -9.99 21.67
CA ASN A 100 -33.05 -9.55 21.78
C ASN A 100 -34.10 -10.67 21.67
N SER A 101 -33.73 -11.93 21.38
CA SER A 101 -34.76 -12.97 21.16
C SER A 101 -34.50 -14.37 21.76
N PHE A 102 -33.25 -14.84 21.94
CA PHE A 102 -33.02 -16.21 22.46
C PHE A 102 -31.72 -16.32 23.28
N SER A 103 -31.76 -15.92 24.56
CA SER A 103 -30.58 -15.77 25.43
C SER A 103 -29.95 -17.08 25.94
N HIS A 104 -30.72 -18.17 26.08
CA HIS A 104 -30.23 -19.37 26.79
C HIS A 104 -29.52 -20.42 25.92
N ILE A 105 -29.77 -20.47 24.62
CA ILE A 105 -29.25 -21.55 23.73
C ILE A 105 -27.91 -21.17 23.09
N PHE A 106 -27.65 -19.87 22.88
CA PHE A 106 -26.45 -19.40 22.18
C PHE A 106 -25.27 -18.99 23.07
N ASN A 107 -25.46 -18.94 24.39
CA ASN A 107 -24.39 -18.60 25.33
C ASN A 107 -23.24 -19.61 25.39
N MET A 108 -23.40 -20.82 24.84
CA MET A 108 -22.49 -21.93 25.10
C MET A 108 -21.54 -22.30 23.94
N LYS A 109 -21.68 -21.73 22.73
CA LYS A 109 -21.01 -22.28 21.52
C LYS A 109 -20.10 -21.37 20.67
N ARG A 110 -19.87 -20.09 20.99
CA ARG A 110 -19.32 -19.15 19.97
C ARG A 110 -18.15 -18.29 20.45
N ILE A 111 -17.05 -18.91 20.83
CA ILE A 111 -15.84 -18.20 21.23
C ILE A 111 -14.72 -18.50 20.23
N VAL A 112 -13.94 -17.48 19.84
CA VAL A 112 -12.73 -17.65 19.02
C VAL A 112 -11.68 -18.40 19.86
N SER A 113 -11.08 -19.43 19.26
CA SER A 113 -10.12 -20.31 19.93
C SER A 113 -8.76 -19.61 20.08
N ILE A 114 -8.22 -19.58 21.30
CA ILE A 114 -6.89 -19.00 21.57
C ILE A 114 -5.77 -19.71 20.80
N ASN A 115 -5.94 -21.00 20.48
CA ASN A 115 -4.91 -21.80 19.79
C ASN A 115 -4.56 -21.23 18.41
N LYS A 116 -5.52 -20.61 17.69
CA LYS A 116 -5.24 -19.96 16.41
C LYS A 116 -4.35 -18.73 16.59
N LEU A 117 -4.59 -17.97 17.66
CA LEU A 117 -3.78 -16.80 17.99
C LEU A 117 -2.39 -17.20 18.48
N GLU A 118 -2.26 -18.33 19.17
CA GLU A 118 -0.97 -18.91 19.58
C GLU A 118 -0.12 -19.31 18.36
N ASP A 119 -0.72 -20.01 17.39
CA ASP A 119 -0.06 -20.40 16.13
C ASP A 119 0.45 -19.19 15.33
N ILE A 120 -0.38 -18.15 15.21
CA ILE A 120 0.03 -16.89 14.56
C ILE A 120 1.21 -16.24 15.30
N ALA A 121 1.15 -16.17 16.63
CA ALA A 121 2.21 -15.55 17.42
C ALA A 121 3.54 -16.32 17.32
N GLU A 122 3.49 -17.64 17.16
CA GLU A 122 4.67 -18.48 16.90
C GLU A 122 5.24 -18.24 15.49
N ARG A 123 4.38 -18.21 14.46
CA ARG A 123 4.80 -17.96 13.08
C ARG A 123 5.36 -16.55 12.87
N LEU A 124 4.81 -15.54 13.55
CA LEU A 124 5.38 -14.18 13.58
C LEU A 124 6.76 -14.15 14.24
N ASP A 125 6.99 -14.97 15.27
CA ASP A 125 8.30 -15.07 15.93
C ASP A 125 9.35 -15.66 14.99
N ASP A 126 8.97 -16.64 14.18
CA ASP A 126 9.85 -17.23 13.17
C ASP A 126 10.18 -16.24 12.06
N ILE A 127 9.20 -15.44 11.61
CA ILE A 127 9.42 -14.37 10.62
C ILE A 127 10.35 -13.28 11.16
N LEU A 128 10.18 -12.91 12.43
CA LEU A 128 11.07 -11.96 13.10
C LEU A 128 12.50 -12.47 13.21
N LYS A 129 12.71 -13.75 13.51
CA LYS A 129 14.06 -14.34 13.50
C LYS A 129 14.69 -14.32 12.11
N GLN A 130 13.89 -14.52 11.06
CA GLN A 130 14.36 -14.47 9.67
C GLN A 130 14.70 -13.06 9.19
N LYS A 131 14.12 -12.01 9.79
CA LYS A 131 14.47 -10.62 9.46
C LYS A 131 15.98 -10.36 9.51
N GLU A 132 16.63 -10.86 10.56
CA GLU A 132 18.06 -10.63 10.81
C GLU A 132 18.94 -11.28 9.73
N SER A 133 18.55 -12.46 9.22
CA SER A 133 19.32 -13.13 8.17
C SER A 133 19.21 -12.45 6.80
N LEU A 134 18.15 -11.66 6.58
CA LEU A 134 17.91 -10.90 5.35
C LEU A 134 18.55 -9.50 5.36
N ASN A 135 19.18 -9.11 6.47
CA ASN A 135 19.75 -7.78 6.68
C ASN A 135 18.76 -6.66 6.31
N LEU A 136 17.49 -6.82 6.68
CA LEU A 136 16.45 -5.81 6.43
C LEU A 136 16.74 -4.57 7.27
N LYS A 137 16.73 -3.40 6.63
CA LYS A 137 17.07 -2.14 7.29
C LYS A 137 15.84 -1.39 7.75
N GLU A 138 16.00 -0.69 8.86
CA GLU A 138 15.03 0.31 9.29
C GLU A 138 15.20 1.53 8.38
N ILE A 139 14.26 1.73 7.46
CA ILE A 139 14.21 2.94 6.66
C ILE A 139 13.33 3.93 7.41
N PRO A 140 13.86 5.10 7.82
CA PRO A 140 13.02 6.17 8.36
C PRO A 140 11.91 6.46 7.36
N VAL A 141 10.65 6.35 7.81
CA VAL A 141 9.43 6.54 7.00
C VAL A 141 9.44 7.89 6.24
N GLU A 142 10.25 8.84 6.72
CA GLU A 142 10.46 10.18 6.13
C GLU A 142 11.27 10.20 4.81
N SER A 143 11.97 9.13 4.43
CA SER A 143 12.80 9.15 3.20
C SER A 143 12.09 8.74 1.91
N ASN A 144 10.78 8.47 1.97
CA ASN A 144 9.93 8.28 0.80
C ASN A 144 9.72 9.61 0.06
N GLN A 145 10.80 10.32 -0.29
CA GLN A 145 10.73 11.18 -1.46
C GLN A 145 10.40 10.23 -2.61
N PRO A 146 9.23 10.38 -3.28
CA PRO A 146 9.01 9.66 -4.51
C PRO A 146 10.17 10.08 -5.40
N ARG A 147 11.10 9.16 -5.66
CA ARG A 147 12.21 9.39 -6.58
C ARG A 147 11.53 9.90 -7.83
N LYS A 148 11.64 11.21 -8.10
CA LYS A 148 11.02 11.82 -9.27
C LYS A 148 11.60 11.01 -10.42
N ASN A 149 10.77 10.16 -11.02
CA ASN A 149 11.14 9.44 -12.21
C ASN A 149 11.38 10.52 -13.25
N GLN A 150 12.65 10.91 -13.40
CA GLN A 150 13.04 11.86 -14.42
C GLN A 150 12.65 11.19 -15.74
N PRO A 151 11.83 11.84 -16.58
CA PRO A 151 11.51 11.27 -17.87
C PRO A 151 12.83 11.06 -18.61
N THR A 152 13.13 9.81 -18.95
CA THR A 152 14.37 9.48 -19.66
C THR A 152 14.39 10.25 -20.97
N SER A 153 15.47 11.02 -21.20
CA SER A 153 15.77 11.68 -22.47
C SER A 153 16.28 10.64 -23.48
N LEU A 154 15.45 9.66 -23.81
CA LEU A 154 15.68 8.84 -25.00
C LEU A 154 15.15 9.63 -26.19
N GLU A 155 16.01 9.79 -27.20
CA GLU A 155 15.61 10.34 -28.49
C GLU A 155 14.42 9.56 -29.04
N ASP A 156 13.43 10.29 -29.51
CA ASP A 156 12.20 9.73 -30.09
C ASP A 156 12.56 9.15 -31.46
N ARG A 157 13.11 7.93 -31.48
CA ARG A 157 13.48 7.24 -32.73
C ARG A 157 12.26 6.90 -33.59
N TYR A 158 11.06 6.98 -33.01
CA TYR A 158 9.79 6.67 -33.66
C TYR A 158 8.88 7.89 -33.53
N GLY A 159 8.32 8.37 -34.65
CA GLY A 159 7.40 9.50 -34.62
C GLY A 159 6.10 9.18 -33.87
N MET A 160 5.48 10.21 -33.31
CA MET A 160 4.13 10.14 -32.74
C MET A 160 3.10 10.11 -33.88
N TYR A 161 2.15 9.18 -33.85
CA TYR A 161 1.09 9.05 -34.87
C TYR A 161 -0.29 9.33 -34.28
N GLY A 162 -1.18 9.92 -35.09
CA GLY A 162 -2.61 10.06 -34.78
C GLY A 162 -2.95 11.11 -33.73
N ARG A 163 -1.97 11.90 -33.26
CA ARG A 163 -2.14 12.98 -32.27
C ARG A 163 -1.79 14.36 -32.82
N ASP A 164 -1.81 14.52 -34.14
CA ASP A 164 -1.47 15.78 -34.80
C ASP A 164 -2.42 16.91 -34.36
N LYS A 165 -3.72 16.61 -34.26
CA LYS A 165 -4.74 17.56 -33.77
C LYS A 165 -4.49 18.01 -32.33
N ASP A 166 -4.11 17.08 -31.45
CA ASP A 166 -3.79 17.39 -30.06
C ASP A 166 -2.56 18.29 -29.99
N LYS A 167 -1.55 18.00 -30.82
CA LYS A 167 -0.32 18.79 -30.92
C LYS A 167 -0.62 20.22 -31.37
N ASP A 168 -1.39 20.39 -32.44
CA ASP A 168 -1.76 21.70 -32.98
C ASP A 168 -2.59 22.52 -31.98
N THR A 169 -3.49 21.87 -31.24
CA THR A 169 -4.30 22.52 -30.20
C THR A 169 -3.42 23.07 -29.08
N ILE A 170 -2.45 22.28 -28.60
CA ILE A 170 -1.51 22.73 -27.56
C ILE A 170 -0.59 23.83 -28.09
N MET A 171 -0.07 23.70 -29.32
CA MET A 171 0.76 24.74 -29.95
C MET A 171 0.03 26.08 -30.02
N LYS A 172 -1.27 26.05 -30.34
CA LYS A 172 -2.11 27.25 -30.35
C LYS A 172 -2.23 27.86 -28.94
N LEU A 173 -2.54 27.04 -27.93
CA LEU A 173 -2.63 27.49 -26.53
C LEU A 173 -1.31 28.07 -25.98
N VAL A 174 -0.17 27.55 -26.45
CA VAL A 174 1.16 28.09 -26.08
C VAL A 174 1.43 29.42 -26.78
N SER A 175 0.94 29.61 -28.01
CA SER A 175 1.16 30.84 -28.79
C SER A 175 0.15 31.95 -28.48
N GLU A 176 -0.99 31.61 -27.89
CA GLU A 176 -1.99 32.56 -27.45
C GLU A 176 -1.55 33.24 -26.15
N ASP A 177 -0.97 34.43 -26.28
CA ASP A 177 -0.52 35.25 -25.16
C ASP A 177 -1.73 35.93 -24.48
N ASN A 178 -2.49 35.15 -23.72
CA ASN A 178 -3.69 35.61 -23.01
C ASN A 178 -3.38 36.16 -21.60
N THR A 179 -2.15 36.62 -21.35
CA THR A 179 -1.73 37.10 -20.04
C THR A 179 -2.03 38.59 -19.85
N VAL A 180 -3.32 38.94 -19.81
CA VAL A 180 -3.70 40.21 -19.17
C VAL A 180 -3.65 39.98 -17.65
N GLY A 181 -2.46 40.11 -17.07
CA GLY A 181 -2.25 40.15 -15.62
C GLY A 181 -1.86 38.83 -14.91
N GLN A 182 -1.46 37.78 -15.61
CA GLN A 182 -0.88 36.56 -15.01
C GLN A 182 0.52 36.29 -15.57
N GLU A 183 1.51 36.12 -14.68
CA GLU A 183 2.91 35.86 -15.07
C GLU A 183 3.16 34.42 -15.56
N VAL A 184 2.21 33.49 -15.38
CA VAL A 184 2.38 32.07 -15.69
C VAL A 184 1.12 31.47 -16.31
N SER A 185 1.27 30.83 -17.47
CA SER A 185 0.23 30.02 -18.12
C SER A 185 0.46 28.52 -17.88
N VAL A 186 -0.61 27.77 -17.60
CA VAL A 186 -0.55 26.33 -17.31
C VAL A 186 -1.47 25.55 -18.26
N ILE A 187 -0.91 24.56 -18.96
CA ILE A 187 -1.65 23.67 -19.88
C ILE A 187 -1.62 22.22 -19.37
N PRO A 188 -2.71 21.71 -18.76
CA PRO A 188 -2.73 20.34 -18.24
C PRO A 188 -2.99 19.29 -19.34
N ILE A 189 -2.22 18.20 -19.34
CA ILE A 189 -2.45 17.01 -20.18
C ILE A 189 -2.83 15.83 -19.28
N ILE A 190 -4.09 15.39 -19.36
CA ILE A 190 -4.67 14.38 -18.47
C ILE A 190 -4.99 13.10 -19.25
N GLY A 191 -4.84 11.94 -18.61
CA GLY A 191 -5.16 10.64 -19.19
C GLY A 191 -4.49 9.47 -18.44
N MET A 192 -4.88 8.24 -18.76
CA MET A 192 -4.34 7.02 -18.14
C MET A 192 -2.83 6.85 -18.37
N GLY A 193 -2.16 5.98 -17.59
CA GLY A 193 -0.75 5.62 -17.82
C GLY A 193 -0.53 5.02 -19.21
N GLY A 194 0.62 5.27 -19.83
CA GLY A 194 0.99 4.68 -21.13
C GLY A 194 0.36 5.29 -22.38
N VAL A 195 -0.61 6.20 -22.26
CA VAL A 195 -1.31 6.83 -23.42
C VAL A 195 -0.48 7.87 -24.20
N GLY A 196 0.82 7.99 -23.92
CA GLY A 196 1.71 8.92 -24.65
C GLY A 196 1.59 10.39 -24.27
N LYS A 197 1.15 10.73 -23.04
CA LYS A 197 1.08 12.14 -22.57
C LYS A 197 2.43 12.85 -22.61
N THR A 198 3.46 12.20 -22.05
CA THR A 198 4.83 12.73 -22.03
C THR A 198 5.41 12.81 -23.44
N THR A 199 5.05 11.88 -24.32
CA THR A 199 5.42 11.90 -25.74
C THR A 199 4.82 13.11 -26.46
N LEU A 200 3.53 13.39 -26.25
CA LEU A 200 2.87 14.57 -26.82
C LEU A 200 3.50 15.88 -26.32
N ALA A 201 3.68 16.03 -25.01
CA ALA A 201 4.30 17.23 -24.42
C ALA A 201 5.71 17.48 -24.99
N ARG A 202 6.50 16.42 -25.15
CA ARG A 202 7.84 16.49 -25.74
C ARG A 202 7.80 16.85 -27.23
N SER A 203 6.87 16.29 -27.99
CA SER A 203 6.68 16.59 -29.42
C SER A 203 6.32 18.05 -29.67
N VAL A 204 5.51 18.65 -28.78
CA VAL A 204 5.21 20.08 -28.75
C VAL A 204 6.47 20.87 -28.41
N TYR A 205 7.14 20.58 -27.28
CA TYR A 205 8.33 21.32 -26.82
C TYR A 205 9.49 21.32 -27.83
N ASN A 206 9.72 20.19 -28.51
CA ASN A 206 10.78 20.05 -29.50
C ASN A 206 10.41 20.63 -30.87
N ASP A 207 9.18 21.10 -31.07
CA ASP A 207 8.74 21.65 -32.35
C ASP A 207 9.54 22.92 -32.67
N GLY A 208 10.10 22.98 -33.87
CA GLY A 208 10.93 24.10 -34.31
C GLY A 208 10.19 25.43 -34.34
N LYS A 209 8.85 25.41 -34.39
CA LYS A 209 8.01 26.61 -34.34
C LYS A 209 7.99 27.27 -32.95
N LEU A 210 8.15 26.51 -31.86
CA LEU A 210 8.28 27.08 -30.52
C LEU A 210 9.65 27.69 -30.25
N LYS A 211 10.70 27.23 -30.94
CA LYS A 211 12.05 27.80 -30.81
C LYS A 211 12.22 29.18 -31.47
N GLN A 212 11.17 29.69 -32.10
CA GLN A 212 11.14 30.99 -32.80
C GLN A 212 10.19 32.00 -32.13
N ILE A 213 9.51 31.60 -31.05
CA ILE A 213 8.74 32.46 -30.14
C ILE A 213 9.67 32.83 -28.99
#